data_AF-A0A371IZS8-F1
#
_entry.id   AF-A0A371IZS8-F1
#
_cell.length_a   1.000
_cell.length_b   1.000
_cell.length_c   1.000
_cell.angle_alpha   90.00
_cell.angle_beta   90.00
_cell.angle_gamma   90.00
#
_symmetry.space_group_name_H-M   'P 1'
#
loop_
_entity.id
_entity.type
_entity.pdbx_description
1 polymer ?
#
loop_
_entity_poly.entity_id
_entity_poly.type
_entity_poly.pdbx_seq_one_letter_code
_entity_poly.pdbx_strand_id
1 'polypeptide(L)' 'MLDSKYQTSNEFYEFLRQQLNKFVEVKTYFTSITLYGKIVEVTPLSITISSIYDSEKKSHSDECFNYYLPLNSIISVRVI' A
#
# COMPACT_ATOMS: atom_id res chain seq x y z
N MET A 1 -5.84 0.53 -30.37
CA MET A 1 -6.36 -0.39 -29.34
C MET A 1 -5.34 -0.40 -28.22
N LEU A 2 -5.65 0.21 -27.06
CA LEU A 2 -4.82 0.06 -25.86
C LEU A 2 -5.18 -1.27 -25.20
N ASP A 3 -4.18 -2.09 -24.90
CA ASP A 3 -4.37 -3.41 -24.28
C ASP A 3 -5.04 -3.29 -22.90
N SER A 4 -5.99 -4.17 -22.60
CA SER A 4 -6.83 -4.16 -21.38
C SER A 4 -6.04 -4.18 -20.06
N LYS A 5 -4.76 -4.56 -20.08
CA LYS A 5 -3.84 -4.49 -18.95
C LYS A 5 -3.53 -3.04 -18.52
N TYR A 6 -3.49 -2.09 -19.45
CA TYR A 6 -3.23 -0.69 -19.12
C TYR A 6 -4.44 -0.02 -18.46
N GLN A 7 -5.64 -0.44 -18.84
CA GLN A 7 -6.89 0.12 -18.34
C GLN A 7 -7.10 -0.18 -16.86
N THR A 8 -6.81 -1.42 -16.44
CA THR A 8 -6.86 -1.85 -15.03
C THR A 8 -5.77 -1.20 -14.17
N SER A 9 -4.57 -0.97 -14.72
CA SER A 9 -3.50 -0.26 -13.99
C SER A 9 -3.89 1.19 -13.66
N ASN A 10 -4.62 1.85 -14.56
CA ASN A 10 -5.03 3.23 -14.39
C ASN A 10 -6.17 3.36 -13.36
N GLU A 11 -7.14 2.45 -13.37
CA GLU A 11 -8.23 2.42 -12.38
C GLU A 11 -7.70 2.16 -10.97
N PHE A 12 -6.75 1.24 -10.82
CA PHE A 12 -6.16 0.94 -9.52
C PHE A 12 -5.30 2.11 -8.99
N TYR A 13 -4.53 2.74 -9.87
CA TYR A 13 -3.79 3.97 -9.53
C TYR A 13 -4.73 5.09 -9.07
N GLU A 14 -5.80 5.38 -9.82
CA GLU A 14 -6.77 6.42 -9.44
C GLU A 14 -7.49 6.07 -8.12
N PHE A 15 -7.82 4.80 -7.90
CA PHE A 15 -8.36 4.33 -6.61
C PHE A 15 -7.40 4.67 -5.46
N LEU A 16 -6.11 4.30 -5.58
CA LEU A 16 -5.11 4.56 -4.55
C LEU A 16 -4.88 6.04 -4.31
N ARG A 17 -4.87 6.84 -5.40
CA ARG A 17 -4.75 8.30 -5.33
C ARG A 17 -5.88 8.94 -4.53
N GLN A 18 -7.10 8.43 -4.65
CA GLN A 18 -8.25 8.85 -3.83
C GLN A 18 -8.15 8.44 -2.35
N GLN A 19 -7.30 7.45 -2.03
CA GLN A 19 -7.05 7.00 -0.66
C GLN A 19 -5.78 7.61 -0.05
N LEU A 20 -5.15 8.60 -0.70
CA LEU A 20 -4.01 9.32 -0.12
C LEU A 20 -4.37 9.86 1.27
N ASN A 21 -3.44 9.73 2.21
CA ASN A 21 -3.60 10.06 3.62
C ASN A 21 -4.63 9.23 4.41
N LYS A 22 -5.13 8.12 3.87
CA LYS A 22 -5.98 7.18 4.62
C LYS A 22 -5.17 6.01 5.16
N PHE A 23 -5.64 5.45 6.27
CA PHE A 23 -5.12 4.19 6.79
C PHE A 23 -5.68 3.03 5.96
N VAL A 24 -4.79 2.08 5.67
CA VAL A 24 -5.10 0.94 4.82
C VAL A 24 -4.47 -0.35 5.35
N GLU A 25 -5.14 -1.44 5.03
CA GLU A 25 -4.62 -2.80 5.03
C GLU A 25 -4.11 -3.13 3.63
N VAL A 26 -2.87 -3.61 3.51
CA VAL A 26 -2.25 -3.99 2.24
C VAL A 26 -1.69 -5.40 2.30
N LYS A 27 -2.09 -6.24 1.35
CA LYS A 27 -1.54 -7.58 1.14
C LYS A 27 -0.64 -7.56 -0.09
N THR A 28 0.54 -8.15 0.03
CA THR A 28 1.56 -8.14 -1.02
C THR A 28 2.05 -9.55 -1.31
N TYR A 29 2.70 -9.75 -2.45
CA TYR A 29 3.37 -11.02 -2.76
C TYR A 29 4.73 -11.19 -2.04
N PHE A 30 5.26 -10.14 -1.40
CA PHE A 30 6.57 -10.20 -0.73
C PHE A 30 6.56 -10.96 0.59
N THR A 31 5.42 -10.96 1.28
CA THR A 31 5.27 -11.56 2.61
C THR A 31 3.84 -12.06 2.79
N SER A 32 3.69 -13.11 3.61
CA SER A 32 2.37 -13.58 4.06
C SER A 32 1.74 -12.67 5.12
N ILE A 33 2.51 -11.70 5.65
CA ILE A 33 2.05 -10.75 6.67
C ILE A 33 1.35 -9.57 5.99
N THR A 34 0.19 -9.21 6.53
CA THR A 34 -0.55 -8.02 6.12
C THR A 34 0.14 -6.76 6.64
N LEU A 35 0.34 -5.77 5.76
CA LEU A 35 0.88 -4.47 6.13
C LEU A 35 -0.25 -3.51 6.50
N TYR A 36 -0.05 -2.77 7.58
CA TYR A 36 -0.97 -1.73 8.03
C TYR A 36 -0.24 -0.38 8.07
N GLY A 37 -0.89 0.66 7.57
CA GLY A 37 -0.31 2.01 7.62
C GLY A 37 -1.08 3.03 6.80
N LYS A 38 -0.56 4.25 6.78
CA LYS A 38 -1.12 5.38 6.05
C LYS A 38 -0.48 5.50 4.66
N ILE A 39 -1.27 5.66 3.61
CA ILE A 39 -0.73 6.00 2.29
C ILE A 39 -0.21 7.43 2.34
N VAL A 40 1.10 7.62 2.18
CA VAL A 40 1.74 8.95 2.20
C VAL A 40 2.16 9.42 0.82
N GLU A 41 2.27 8.51 -0.15
CA GLU A 41 2.61 8.82 -1.54
C GLU A 41 1.97 7.80 -2.48
N VAL A 42 1.55 8.28 -3.66
CA VAL A 42 1.03 7.45 -4.75
C VAL A 42 1.63 7.94 -6.06
N THR A 43 2.22 7.03 -6.81
CA THR A 43 2.71 7.26 -8.17
C THR A 43 2.03 6.28 -9.13
N PRO A 44 2.13 6.49 -10.46
CA PRO A 44 1.60 5.52 -11.43
C PRO A 44 2.19 4.11 -11.32
N LEU A 45 3.30 3.92 -10.60
CA LEU A 45 4.03 2.64 -10.52
C LEU A 45 4.13 2.08 -9.10
N SER A 46 3.84 2.87 -8.07
CA SER A 46 4.04 2.48 -6.67
C SER A 46 3.24 3.30 -5.68
N ILE A 47 3.17 2.82 -4.45
CA ILE A 47 2.74 3.57 -3.27
C ILE A 47 3.80 3.53 -2.18
N THR A 48 3.83 4.57 -1.35
CA THR A 48 4.57 4.57 -0.10
C THR A 48 3.59 4.52 1.07
N ILE A 49 3.74 3.53 1.94
CA ILE A 49 2.95 3.35 3.15
C ILE A 49 3.82 3.67 4.36
N SER A 50 3.40 4.64 5.15
CA SER A 50 3.97 4.92 6.46
C SER A 50 3.30 4.01 7.48
N SER A 51 4.00 2.97 7.91
CA SER A 51 3.50 1.98 8.84
C SER A 51 3.73 2.43 10.27
N ILE A 52 2.66 2.35 11.06
CA ILE A 52 2.73 2.34 12.50
C ILE A 52 2.60 0.87 12.87
N TYR A 53 3.70 0.27 13.32
CA TYR A 53 3.67 -1.13 13.74
C TYR A 53 2.75 -1.23 14.97
N ASP A 54 1.59 -1.88 14.84
CA ASP A 54 0.75 -2.18 16.00
C ASP A 54 1.40 -3.34 16.77
N SER A 55 2.13 -2.97 17.82
CA SER A 55 3.01 -3.87 18.55
C SER A 55 2.22 -4.81 19.46
N GLU A 56 1.54 -5.81 18.91
CA GLU A 56 1.16 -6.99 19.72
C GLU A 56 2.39 -7.87 20.06
N LYS A 57 3.56 -7.58 19.46
CA LYS A 57 4.84 -8.16 19.85
C LYS A 57 5.80 -7.06 20.29
N LYS A 58 5.76 -6.76 21.59
CA LYS A 58 6.70 -5.93 22.34
C LYS A 58 8.15 -6.11 21.88
N SER A 59 8.73 -5.07 21.30
CA SER A 59 10.09 -4.61 21.60
C SER A 59 10.20 -3.16 21.15
N HIS A 60 10.58 -2.32 22.09
CA HIS A 60 10.63 -0.87 22.00
C HIS A 60 11.36 -0.32 20.77
N SER A 61 10.60 0.27 19.86
CA SER A 61 10.87 1.58 19.28
C SER A 61 9.60 2.08 18.57
N ASP A 62 9.28 3.36 18.71
CA ASP A 62 8.29 4.05 17.86
C ASP A 62 8.84 4.19 16.42
N GLU A 63 9.34 3.10 15.85
CA GLU A 63 9.93 3.09 14.51
C GLU A 63 8.79 3.07 13.49
N CYS A 64 8.49 4.27 13.00
CA CYS A 64 7.70 4.47 11.81
C CYS A 64 8.52 4.02 10.60
N PHE A 65 8.12 2.89 10.00
CA PHE A 65 8.76 2.40 8.78
C PHE A 65 7.97 2.85 7.55
N ASN A 66 8.68 3.42 6.57
CA ASN A 66 8.10 3.71 5.27
C ASN A 66 8.37 2.54 4.33
N TYR A 67 7.30 1.91 3.85
CA TYR A 67 7.35 0.82 2.87
C TYR A 67 7.03 1.33 1.48
N TYR A 68 7.98 1.16 0.56
CA TYR A 68 7.77 1.40 -0.86
C TYR A 68 7.26 0.12 -1.53
N LEU A 69 6.08 0.17 -2.14
CA LEU A 69 5.40 -0.97 -2.74
C LEU A 69 5.09 -0.70 -4.22
N PRO A 70 5.72 -1.43 -5.16
CA PRO A 70 5.30 -1.44 -6.56
C PRO A 70 3.83 -1.89 -6.71
N LEU A 71 3.04 -1.24 -7.58
CA LEU A 71 1.61 -1.58 -7.71
C LEU A 71 1.38 -3.03 -8.13
N ASN A 72 2.27 -3.57 -8.96
CA ASN A 72 2.22 -4.98 -9.41
C ASN A 72 2.58 -5.99 -8.31
N SER A 73 3.07 -5.55 -7.15
CA SER A 73 3.34 -6.41 -6.00
C SER A 73 2.16 -6.52 -5.03
N ILE A 74 1.13 -5.68 -5.23
CA ILE A 74 -0.02 -5.58 -4.34
C ILE A 74 -1.10 -6.55 -4.80
N ILE A 75 -1.53 -7.41 -3.88
CA ILE A 75 -2.64 -8.34 -4.06
C ILE A 75 -3.96 -7.61 -3.83
N SER A 76 -4.05 -6.81 -2.76
CA SER A 76 -5.25 -6.07 -2.41
C SER A 76 -4.96 -4.92 -1.46
N VAL A 77 -5.79 -3.89 -1.52
CA VAL A 77 -5.83 -2.78 -0.56
C VAL A 77 -7.25 -2.61 -0.02
N ARG A 78 -7.38 -2.45 1.29
CA ARG A 78 -8.65 -2.14 1.97
C ARG A 78 -8.47 -0.91 2.86
N VAL A 79 -9.37 0.05 2.76
CA VAL A 79 -9.40 1.24 3.63
C VAL A 79 -10.02 0.87 4.98
N ILE A 80 -9.45 1.39 6.07
CA ILE A 80 -9.90 1.21 7.45
C ILE A 80 -10.34 2.55 8.02
#